data_AF-A0A815AXZ7-F1
#
_entry.id   AF-A0A815AXZ7-F1
#
_cell.length_a   1.000
_cell.length_b   1.000
_cell.length_c   1.000
_cell.angle_alpha   90.00
_cell.angle_beta   90.00
_cell.angle_gamma   90.00
#
_symmetry.space_group_name_H-M   'P 1'
#
loop_
_entity.id
_entity.type
_entity.pdbx_description
1 polymer ?
#
loop_
_entity_poly.entity_id
_entity_poly.type
_entity_poly.pdbx_seq_one_letter_code
_entity_poly.pdbx_strand_id
1 'polypeptide(L)'
;MNASFGYPYPTYIPSKTANGCVAGVVSISLIAWLIQSCQARFQPTRISVLLLVSHMTIFIELIVRATVPAEQQNSRTVFAITNMLFAIGQRMIIVGNFAFVMEIHHKKSRFILLSAMLCVITSGVLMVPANMLAFKPENISTSYLFRELSASILLTGTVVFYPVWYWSRTIHDMNSKALVLMCVSSIMCLTVGIFNLLQSLQEFYTTINHHEGWFFGFQMVPIIFAHFTWSVCHPKRSLTTNSGYEKETQREGLTIDEHFQENTI
;
A
#
# COMPACT_ATOMS: atom_id res chain seq x y z
N MET A 1 23.86 -30.31 26.13
CA MET A 1 22.74 -30.13 25.20
C MET A 1 22.99 -28.84 24.42
N ASN A 2 23.58 -28.94 23.24
CA ASN A 2 23.85 -27.78 22.38
C ASN A 2 22.58 -27.50 21.59
N ALA A 3 21.87 -26.43 21.95
CA ALA A 3 20.84 -25.87 21.09
C ALA A 3 21.53 -25.30 19.85
N SER A 4 21.55 -26.08 18.79
CA SER A 4 21.75 -25.62 17.43
C SER A 4 20.67 -24.58 17.12
N PHE A 5 20.95 -23.30 17.40
CA PHE A 5 20.17 -22.17 16.92
C PHE A 5 20.40 -22.03 15.41
N GLY A 6 19.82 -22.97 14.66
CA GLY A 6 19.64 -22.83 13.23
C GLY A 6 18.69 -21.68 12.98
N TYR A 7 19.16 -20.62 12.34
CA TYR A 7 18.29 -19.91 11.42
C TYR A 7 17.91 -20.93 10.36
N PRO A 8 16.64 -21.34 10.20
CA PRO A 8 16.31 -21.95 8.94
C PRO A 8 16.39 -20.77 7.97
N TYR A 9 17.35 -20.78 7.05
CA TYR A 9 16.89 -20.55 5.70
C TYR A 9 15.79 -21.60 5.54
N PRO A 10 14.50 -21.24 5.56
CA PRO A 10 13.56 -22.23 5.12
C PRO A 10 14.08 -22.59 3.73
N THR A 11 14.22 -23.89 3.46
CA THR A 11 14.38 -24.44 2.12
C THR A 11 13.08 -24.19 1.35
N TYR A 12 12.65 -22.93 1.38
CA TYR A 12 11.44 -22.39 0.86
C TYR A 12 11.72 -22.14 -0.59
N ILE A 13 11.23 -23.05 -1.40
CA ILE A 13 11.22 -22.93 -2.84
C ILE A 13 9.82 -22.42 -3.17
N PRO A 14 9.65 -21.10 -3.39
CA PRO A 14 8.34 -20.58 -3.71
C PRO A 14 7.82 -21.18 -5.01
N SER A 15 6.51 -21.43 -5.07
CA SER A 15 5.85 -21.97 -6.25
C SER A 15 5.89 -20.96 -7.40
N LYS A 16 6.69 -21.26 -8.43
CA LYS A 16 6.78 -20.44 -9.65
C LYS A 16 5.42 -20.23 -10.31
N THR A 17 4.60 -21.29 -10.33
CA THR A 17 3.24 -21.26 -10.88
C THR A 17 2.35 -20.32 -10.08
N ALA A 18 2.37 -20.41 -8.73
CA ALA A 18 1.58 -19.52 -7.88
C ALA A 18 2.00 -18.06 -8.07
N ASN A 19 3.31 -17.76 -8.07
CA ASN A 19 3.81 -16.41 -8.31
C ASN A 19 3.41 -15.87 -9.69
N GLY A 20 3.47 -16.70 -10.73
CA GLY A 20 3.04 -16.33 -12.08
C GLY A 20 1.54 -16.01 -12.17
N CYS A 21 0.69 -16.84 -11.55
CA CYS A 21 -0.75 -16.60 -11.48
C CYS A 21 -1.06 -15.29 -10.74
N VAL A 22 -0.43 -15.06 -9.58
CA VAL A 22 -0.61 -13.86 -8.77
C VAL A 22 -0.10 -12.63 -9.52
N ALA A 23 1.05 -12.72 -10.21
CA ALA A 23 1.56 -11.65 -11.06
C ALA A 23 0.57 -11.28 -12.16
N GLY A 24 -0.05 -12.27 -12.81
CA GLY A 24 -1.10 -12.04 -13.81
C GLY A 24 -2.30 -11.28 -13.25
N VAL A 25 -2.77 -11.61 -12.05
CA VAL A 25 -3.86 -10.89 -11.38
C VAL A 25 -3.46 -9.44 -11.09
N VAL A 26 -2.25 -9.21 -10.58
CA VAL A 26 -1.72 -7.86 -10.33
C VAL A 26 -1.59 -7.08 -11.64
N SER A 27 -1.16 -7.71 -12.75
CA SER A 27 -1.09 -7.08 -14.06
C SER A 27 -2.47 -6.67 -14.59
N ILE A 28 -3.48 -7.52 -14.44
CA ILE A 28 -4.86 -7.20 -14.85
C ILE A 28 -5.37 -6.00 -14.05
N SER A 29 -5.15 -5.98 -12.74
CA SER A 29 -5.49 -4.84 -11.87
C SER A 29 -4.78 -3.55 -12.33
N LEU A 30 -3.48 -3.64 -12.61
CA LEU A 30 -2.69 -2.51 -13.10
C LEU A 30 -3.21 -1.97 -14.44
N ILE A 31 -3.51 -2.85 -15.40
CA ILE A 31 -4.06 -2.46 -16.70
C ILE A 31 -5.43 -1.80 -16.54
N ALA A 32 -6.31 -2.38 -15.72
CA ALA A 32 -7.62 -1.80 -15.43
C ALA A 32 -7.48 -0.39 -14.83
N TRP A 33 -6.58 -0.22 -13.86
CA TRP A 33 -6.27 1.07 -13.26
C TRP A 33 -5.73 2.10 -14.27
N LEU A 34 -4.82 1.69 -15.15
CA LEU A 34 -4.26 2.55 -16.19
C LEU A 34 -5.33 3.00 -17.19
N ILE A 35 -6.16 2.06 -17.69
CA ILE A 35 -7.26 2.37 -18.61
C ILE A 35 -8.22 3.39 -17.99
N GLN A 36 -8.63 3.17 -16.74
CA GLN A 36 -9.51 4.10 -16.02
C GLN A 36 -8.84 5.46 -15.81
N SER A 37 -7.55 5.49 -15.47
CA SER A 37 -6.79 6.73 -15.30
C SER A 37 -6.73 7.54 -16.59
N CYS A 38 -6.54 6.87 -17.74
CA CYS A 38 -6.54 7.48 -19.08
C CYS A 38 -7.92 7.99 -19.50
N GLN A 39 -8.96 7.14 -19.42
CA GLN A 39 -10.34 7.47 -19.80
C GLN A 39 -10.84 8.72 -19.09
N ALA A 40 -10.46 8.86 -17.84
CA ALA A 40 -10.97 9.92 -17.01
C ALA A 40 -10.26 11.28 -17.27
N ARG A 41 -9.42 11.41 -18.32
CA ARG A 41 -8.55 12.56 -18.66
C ARG A 41 -7.49 12.83 -17.59
N PHE A 42 -6.42 12.06 -17.65
CA PHE A 42 -5.26 12.06 -16.75
C PHE A 42 -4.95 13.47 -16.19
N GLN A 43 -5.36 13.71 -14.94
CA GLN A 43 -4.72 14.72 -14.12
C GLN A 43 -3.87 13.88 -13.18
N PRO A 44 -2.53 13.97 -13.23
CA PRO A 44 -1.70 13.22 -12.32
C PRO A 44 -1.91 13.79 -10.91
N THR A 45 -2.94 13.31 -10.23
CA THR A 45 -3.07 13.48 -8.78
C THR A 45 -2.06 12.54 -8.14
N ARG A 46 -1.46 12.99 -7.04
CA ARG A 46 -0.36 12.27 -6.35
C ARG A 46 -0.74 10.82 -6.02
N ILE A 47 -2.02 10.58 -5.75
CA ILE A 47 -2.61 9.26 -5.47
C ILE A 47 -2.38 8.27 -6.62
N SER A 48 -2.61 8.69 -7.87
CA SER A 48 -2.45 7.81 -9.03
C SER A 48 -1.01 7.35 -9.22
N VAL A 49 -0.04 8.22 -8.94
CA VAL A 49 1.39 7.87 -9.00
C VAL A 49 1.75 6.88 -7.89
N LEU A 50 1.27 7.10 -6.67
CA LEU A 50 1.53 6.20 -5.53
C LEU A 50 0.97 4.80 -5.79
N LEU A 51 -0.25 4.70 -6.31
CA LEU A 51 -0.87 3.42 -6.64
C LEU A 51 -0.20 2.73 -7.83
N LEU A 52 0.27 3.48 -8.83
CA LEU A 52 1.05 2.94 -9.93
C LEU A 52 2.38 2.33 -9.44
N VAL A 53 3.12 3.08 -8.61
CA VAL A 53 4.37 2.59 -8.00
C VAL A 53 4.12 1.35 -7.15
N SER A 54 3.01 1.33 -6.39
CA SER A 54 2.61 0.17 -5.59
C SER A 54 2.42 -1.08 -6.46
N HIS A 55 1.57 -1.01 -7.48
CA HIS A 55 1.34 -2.13 -8.40
C HIS A 55 2.63 -2.59 -9.10
N MET A 56 3.45 -1.65 -9.59
CA MET A 56 4.68 -1.98 -10.32
C MET A 56 5.70 -2.70 -9.45
N THR A 57 5.88 -2.27 -8.21
CA THR A 57 6.86 -2.89 -7.30
C THR A 57 6.45 -4.31 -6.90
N ILE A 58 5.16 -4.54 -6.63
CA ILE A 58 4.61 -5.90 -6.37
C ILE A 58 4.72 -6.78 -7.62
N PHE A 59 4.40 -6.24 -8.80
CA PHE A 59 4.53 -6.98 -10.05
C PHE A 59 5.97 -7.43 -10.32
N ILE A 60 6.93 -6.51 -10.23
CA ILE A 60 8.35 -6.81 -10.43
C ILE A 60 8.80 -7.87 -9.43
N GLU A 61 8.41 -7.75 -8.17
CA GLU A 61 8.75 -8.70 -7.12
C GLU A 61 8.27 -10.13 -7.43
N LEU A 62 7.00 -10.27 -7.81
CA LEU A 62 6.40 -11.55 -8.16
C LEU A 62 7.06 -12.17 -9.41
N ILE A 63 7.39 -11.35 -10.41
CA ILE A 63 8.11 -11.81 -11.61
C ILE A 63 9.51 -12.28 -11.24
N VAL A 64 10.25 -11.57 -10.38
CA VAL A 64 11.56 -12.00 -9.89
C VAL A 64 11.45 -13.34 -9.17
N ARG A 65 10.42 -13.54 -8.31
CA ARG A 65 10.17 -14.85 -7.66
C ARG A 65 9.70 -15.95 -8.61
N ALA A 66 9.10 -15.62 -9.73
CA ALA A 66 8.70 -16.62 -10.74
C ALA A 66 9.88 -17.04 -11.64
N THR A 67 10.81 -16.12 -11.91
CA THR A 67 11.85 -16.29 -12.94
C THR A 67 13.19 -16.75 -12.39
N VAL A 68 13.61 -16.28 -11.21
CA VAL A 68 14.92 -16.63 -10.64
C VAL A 68 14.93 -18.09 -10.16
N PRO A 69 15.95 -18.90 -10.46
CA PRO A 69 16.09 -20.25 -9.91
C PRO A 69 16.16 -20.27 -8.39
N ALA A 70 15.59 -21.28 -7.74
CA ALA A 70 15.48 -21.37 -6.27
C ALA A 70 16.82 -21.20 -5.53
N GLU A 71 17.90 -21.73 -6.11
CA GLU A 71 19.27 -21.62 -5.59
C GLU A 71 19.76 -20.16 -5.55
N GLN A 72 19.35 -19.33 -6.52
CA GLN A 72 19.71 -17.91 -6.60
C GLN A 72 18.73 -17.01 -5.83
N GLN A 73 17.49 -17.47 -5.60
CA GLN A 73 16.51 -16.74 -4.79
C GLN A 73 16.93 -16.62 -3.32
N ASN A 74 17.61 -17.63 -2.81
CA ASN A 74 18.21 -17.62 -1.46
C ASN A 74 19.52 -16.82 -1.38
N SER A 75 19.96 -16.21 -2.48
CA SER A 75 21.07 -15.27 -2.40
C SER A 75 20.65 -14.02 -1.61
N ARG A 76 21.57 -13.54 -0.76
CA ARG A 76 21.37 -12.34 0.08
C ARG A 76 20.85 -11.14 -0.69
N THR A 77 21.33 -10.95 -1.91
CA THR A 77 20.96 -9.82 -2.76
C THR A 77 19.54 -9.95 -3.29
N VAL A 78 19.17 -11.12 -3.84
CA VAL A 78 17.83 -11.33 -4.40
C VAL A 78 16.77 -11.26 -3.30
N PHE A 79 17.00 -11.92 -2.17
CA PHE A 79 16.09 -11.88 -1.03
C PHE A 79 15.92 -10.48 -0.45
N ALA A 80 16.99 -9.68 -0.39
CA ALA A 80 16.90 -8.29 0.05
C ALA A 80 16.09 -7.43 -0.93
N ILE A 81 16.32 -7.59 -2.24
CA ILE A 81 15.63 -6.81 -3.28
C ILE A 81 14.14 -7.18 -3.34
N THR A 82 13.78 -8.46 -3.34
CA THR A 82 12.37 -8.89 -3.39
C THR A 82 11.60 -8.40 -2.18
N ASN A 83 12.13 -8.60 -0.97
CA ASN A 83 11.48 -8.09 0.24
C ASN A 83 11.39 -6.56 0.26
N MET A 84 12.38 -5.86 -0.29
CA MET A 84 12.33 -4.40 -0.40
C MET A 84 11.22 -3.94 -1.36
N LEU A 85 11.15 -4.52 -2.56
CA LEU A 85 10.11 -4.22 -3.56
C LEU A 85 8.72 -4.49 -3.01
N PHE A 86 8.54 -5.66 -2.37
CA PHE A 86 7.30 -6.05 -1.74
C PHE A 86 6.86 -5.02 -0.69
N ALA A 87 7.79 -4.65 0.19
CA ALA A 87 7.51 -3.74 1.29
C ALA A 87 7.30 -2.29 0.80
N ILE A 88 7.93 -1.85 -0.29
CA ILE A 88 7.60 -0.57 -0.95
C ILE A 88 6.17 -0.63 -1.49
N GLY A 89 5.83 -1.71 -2.19
CA GLY A 89 4.51 -1.90 -2.78
C GLY A 89 3.39 -1.76 -1.76
N GLN A 90 3.41 -2.60 -0.73
CA GLN A 90 2.44 -2.55 0.37
C GLN A 90 2.34 -1.14 0.99
N ARG A 91 3.48 -0.50 1.26
CA ARG A 91 3.52 0.80 1.95
C ARG A 91 3.02 1.95 1.08
N MET A 92 3.14 1.89 -0.24
CA MET A 92 2.62 2.93 -1.13
C MET A 92 1.08 2.98 -1.14
N ILE A 93 0.40 1.86 -0.87
CA ILE A 93 -1.07 1.84 -0.63
C ILE A 93 -1.40 2.71 0.60
N ILE A 94 -0.59 2.61 1.66
CA ILE A 94 -0.74 3.36 2.90
C ILE A 94 -0.60 4.87 2.63
N VAL A 95 0.38 5.28 1.83
CA VAL A 95 0.53 6.70 1.44
C VAL A 95 -0.60 7.14 0.49
N GLY A 96 -1.05 6.25 -0.39
CA GLY A 96 -2.13 6.49 -1.34
C GLY A 96 -3.44 6.85 -0.67
N ASN A 97 -3.89 6.07 0.32
CA ASN A 97 -5.14 6.42 1.00
C ASN A 97 -4.99 7.70 1.84
N PHE A 98 -3.80 7.97 2.40
CA PHE A 98 -3.55 9.22 3.10
C PHE A 98 -3.71 10.44 2.17
N ALA A 99 -3.08 10.38 0.99
CA ALA A 99 -3.19 11.43 -0.02
C ALA A 99 -4.65 11.66 -0.45
N PHE A 100 -5.45 10.60 -0.50
CA PHE A 100 -6.87 10.66 -0.82
C PHE A 100 -7.72 11.38 0.21
N VAL A 101 -7.55 11.08 1.50
CA VAL A 101 -8.25 11.81 2.59
C VAL A 101 -7.92 13.30 2.55
N MET A 102 -6.63 13.63 2.34
CA MET A 102 -6.20 15.03 2.26
C MET A 102 -6.78 15.76 1.05
N GLU A 103 -6.94 15.06 -0.07
CA GLU A 103 -7.52 15.60 -1.30
C GLU A 103 -9.02 15.89 -1.14
N ILE A 104 -9.79 14.98 -0.52
CA ILE A 104 -11.24 15.16 -0.30
C ILE A 104 -11.53 16.38 0.59
N HIS A 105 -10.77 16.57 1.65
CA HIS A 105 -11.06 17.63 2.62
C HIS A 105 -10.38 18.96 2.28
N HIS A 106 -9.81 19.10 1.07
CA HIS A 106 -9.03 20.26 0.64
C HIS A 106 -7.91 20.66 1.62
N LYS A 107 -7.50 19.76 2.52
CA LYS A 107 -6.47 19.99 3.51
C LYS A 107 -5.13 19.73 2.86
N LYS A 108 -4.48 20.78 2.36
CA LYS A 108 -3.13 20.68 1.77
C LYS A 108 -2.04 20.72 2.84
N SER A 109 -2.07 19.85 3.85
CA SER A 109 -0.95 19.75 4.80
C SER A 109 0.17 18.89 4.22
N ARG A 110 1.17 19.56 3.63
CA ARG A 110 2.38 18.91 3.12
C ARG A 110 3.15 18.17 4.22
N PHE A 111 3.08 18.65 5.47
CA PHE A 111 3.78 18.08 6.61
C PHE A 111 3.32 16.65 6.92
N ILE A 112 2.01 16.41 6.92
CA ILE A 112 1.47 15.10 7.26
C ILE A 112 1.77 14.09 6.13
N LEU A 113 1.69 14.52 4.87
CA LEU A 113 2.11 13.69 3.73
C LEU A 113 3.59 13.34 3.81
N LEU A 114 4.44 14.31 4.10
CA LEU A 114 5.87 14.12 4.25
C LEU A 114 6.16 13.14 5.40
N SER A 115 5.47 13.29 6.54
CA SER A 115 5.59 12.40 7.69
C SER A 115 5.18 10.96 7.34
N ALA A 116 4.07 10.77 6.62
CA ALA A 116 3.65 9.44 6.15
C ALA A 116 4.67 8.81 5.19
N MET A 117 5.20 9.59 4.24
CA MET A 117 6.25 9.14 3.33
C MET A 117 7.55 8.79 4.07
N LEU A 118 7.98 9.63 5.03
CA LEU A 118 9.14 9.38 5.89
C LEU A 118 8.95 8.10 6.72
N CYS A 119 7.78 7.91 7.32
CA CYS A 119 7.44 6.70 8.09
C CYS A 119 7.61 5.44 7.23
N VAL A 120 7.09 5.48 5.99
CA VAL A 120 7.19 4.40 5.01
C VAL A 120 8.61 4.14 4.54
N ILE A 121 9.36 5.19 4.18
CA ILE A 121 10.74 5.08 3.71
C ILE A 121 11.62 4.52 4.84
N THR A 122 11.50 5.06 6.05
CA THR A 122 12.26 4.58 7.21
C THR A 122 11.97 3.11 7.51
N SER A 123 10.70 2.70 7.52
CA SER A 123 10.31 1.29 7.68
C SER A 123 10.97 0.40 6.60
N GLY A 124 11.05 0.87 5.34
CA GLY A 124 11.70 0.14 4.25
C GLY A 124 13.20 0.05 4.36
N VAL A 125 13.86 1.15 4.71
CA VAL A 125 15.31 1.20 4.92
C VAL A 125 15.70 0.26 6.05
N LEU A 126 14.91 0.15 7.14
CA LEU A 126 15.18 -0.77 8.24
C LEU A 126 15.08 -2.26 7.86
N MET A 127 14.31 -2.61 6.82
CA MET A 127 14.22 -4.00 6.35
C MET A 127 15.48 -4.47 5.61
N VAL A 128 16.24 -3.56 5.00
CA VAL A 128 17.49 -3.90 4.29
C VAL A 128 18.55 -4.48 5.23
N PRO A 129 18.96 -3.81 6.33
CA PRO A 129 19.89 -4.38 7.29
C PRO A 129 19.27 -5.60 7.99
N ALA A 130 17.97 -5.62 8.27
CA ALA A 130 17.29 -6.79 8.85
C ALA A 130 17.51 -8.05 8.00
N ASN A 131 17.27 -7.95 6.69
CA ASN A 131 17.46 -9.05 5.75
C ASN A 131 18.93 -9.41 5.57
N MET A 132 19.85 -8.45 5.67
CA MET A 132 21.28 -8.72 5.60
C MET A 132 21.83 -9.44 6.84
N LEU A 133 21.40 -9.04 8.03
CA LEU A 133 21.84 -9.61 9.31
C LEU A 133 21.30 -11.03 9.53
N ALA A 134 20.17 -11.36 8.90
CA ALA A 134 19.59 -12.71 8.87
C ALA A 134 20.54 -13.80 8.30
N PHE A 135 21.56 -13.42 7.53
CA PHE A 135 22.57 -14.35 6.98
C PHE A 135 23.68 -14.70 7.97
N LYS A 136 23.76 -14.03 9.13
CA LYS A 136 24.83 -14.23 10.11
C LYS A 136 24.24 -14.79 11.42
N PRO A 137 24.60 -16.02 11.84
CA PRO A 137 24.07 -16.61 13.05
C PRO A 137 24.23 -15.73 14.30
N GLU A 138 25.37 -15.04 14.43
CA GLU A 138 25.63 -14.16 15.57
C GLU A 138 24.78 -12.88 15.60
N ASN A 139 24.09 -12.51 14.50
CA ASN A 139 23.30 -11.27 14.39
C ASN A 139 21.80 -11.51 14.21
N ILE A 140 21.32 -12.74 14.43
CA ILE A 140 19.91 -13.11 14.26
C ILE A 140 18.99 -12.26 15.14
N SER A 141 19.32 -12.10 16.42
CA SER A 141 18.50 -11.30 17.35
C SER A 141 18.38 -9.85 16.89
N THR A 142 19.47 -9.28 16.37
CA THR A 142 19.48 -7.92 15.81
C THR A 142 18.64 -7.84 14.54
N SER A 143 18.63 -8.89 13.70
CA SER A 143 17.74 -8.98 12.54
C SER A 143 16.27 -8.91 12.95
N TYR A 144 15.87 -9.68 13.98
CA TYR A 144 14.50 -9.65 14.50
C TYR A 144 14.13 -8.26 15.04
N LEU A 145 15.01 -7.62 15.81
CA LEU A 145 14.78 -6.26 16.31
C LEU A 145 14.50 -5.26 15.17
N PHE A 146 15.26 -5.32 14.07
CA PHE A 146 15.01 -4.44 12.91
C PHE A 146 13.68 -4.77 12.20
N ARG A 147 13.29 -6.04 12.14
CA ARG A 147 11.97 -6.45 11.59
C ARG A 147 10.83 -5.96 12.49
N GLU A 148 10.95 -6.12 13.80
CA GLU A 148 9.98 -5.64 14.79
C GLU A 148 9.84 -4.13 14.72
N LEU A 149 10.95 -3.39 14.64
CA LEU A 149 10.94 -1.94 14.52
C LEU A 149 10.28 -1.49 13.20
N SER A 150 10.60 -2.16 12.08
CA SER A 150 9.99 -1.88 10.79
C SER A 150 8.48 -2.14 10.79
N ALA A 151 8.05 -3.27 11.35
CA ALA A 151 6.66 -3.65 11.49
C ALA A 151 5.91 -2.71 12.45
N SER A 152 6.53 -2.29 13.54
CA SER A 152 5.97 -1.35 14.52
C SER A 152 5.75 0.03 13.93
N ILE A 153 6.71 0.54 13.14
CA ILE A 153 6.56 1.80 12.40
C ILE A 153 5.39 1.69 11.41
N LEU A 154 5.29 0.58 10.70
CA LEU A 154 4.21 0.33 9.74
C LEU A 154 2.83 0.22 10.42
N LEU A 155 2.75 -0.52 11.52
CA LEU A 155 1.54 -0.67 12.33
C LEU A 155 1.13 0.65 12.96
N THR A 156 2.07 1.43 13.49
CA THR A 156 1.80 2.78 14.00
C THR A 156 1.28 3.68 12.87
N GLY A 157 1.91 3.65 11.70
CA GLY A 157 1.43 4.32 10.49
C GLY A 157 0.03 3.89 10.07
N THR A 158 -0.31 2.61 10.23
CA THR A 158 -1.61 2.05 9.81
C THR A 158 -2.69 2.26 10.87
N VAL A 159 -2.39 2.20 12.17
CA VAL A 159 -3.35 2.30 13.27
C VAL A 159 -3.54 3.75 13.73
N VAL A 160 -2.46 4.52 13.92
CA VAL A 160 -2.56 5.89 14.43
C VAL A 160 -3.08 6.84 13.37
N PHE A 161 -2.74 6.63 12.10
CA PHE A 161 -3.18 7.55 11.04
C PHE A 161 -4.48 7.15 10.35
N TYR A 162 -4.88 5.87 10.31
CA TYR A 162 -6.14 5.52 9.64
C TYR A 162 -7.34 5.71 10.56
N PRO A 163 -7.64 4.83 11.53
CA PRO A 163 -8.86 4.95 12.31
C PRO A 163 -8.93 6.25 13.12
N VAL A 164 -7.85 6.68 13.77
CA VAL A 164 -7.89 7.86 14.66
C VAL A 164 -8.04 9.17 13.86
N TRP A 165 -7.29 9.36 12.78
CA TRP A 165 -7.40 10.58 11.96
C TRP A 165 -8.70 10.59 11.13
N TYR A 166 -9.08 9.44 10.57
CA TYR A 166 -10.30 9.27 9.79
C TYR A 166 -11.56 9.53 10.63
N TRP A 167 -11.64 8.92 11.82
CA TRP A 167 -12.80 9.06 12.70
C TRP A 167 -12.91 10.49 13.26
N SER A 168 -11.77 11.11 13.61
CA SER A 168 -11.77 12.42 14.26
C SER A 168 -12.07 13.61 13.34
N ARG A 169 -11.97 13.46 12.01
CA ARG A 169 -12.01 14.62 11.09
C ARG A 169 -12.92 14.49 9.88
N THR A 170 -13.36 13.29 9.49
CA THR A 170 -13.78 13.07 8.09
C THR A 170 -15.02 12.22 7.86
N ILE A 171 -15.60 11.57 8.88
CA ILE A 171 -16.69 10.59 8.66
C ILE A 171 -18.00 11.19 8.14
N HIS A 172 -18.26 12.49 8.40
CA HIS A 172 -19.55 13.12 8.08
C HIS A 172 -19.68 13.63 6.64
N ASP A 173 -18.57 13.84 5.90
CA ASP A 173 -18.57 14.51 4.58
C ASP A 173 -18.09 13.61 3.41
N MET A 174 -17.88 12.31 3.64
CA MET A 174 -17.29 11.42 2.62
C MET A 174 -18.32 10.64 1.80
N ASN A 175 -18.09 10.57 0.49
CA ASN A 175 -18.84 9.70 -0.43
C ASN A 175 -18.70 8.22 0.00
N SER A 176 -19.79 7.43 -0.08
CA SER A 176 -19.80 6.01 0.28
C SER A 176 -18.68 5.19 -0.40
N LYS A 177 -18.31 5.51 -1.65
CA LYS A 177 -17.19 4.83 -2.34
C LYS A 177 -15.84 5.11 -1.68
N ALA A 178 -15.64 6.33 -1.21
CA ALA A 178 -14.44 6.75 -0.50
C ALA A 178 -14.33 6.06 0.86
N LEU A 179 -15.45 5.91 1.56
CA LEU A 179 -15.53 5.17 2.81
C LEU A 179 -15.19 3.69 2.62
N VAL A 180 -15.79 3.02 1.63
CA VAL A 180 -15.49 1.61 1.31
C VAL A 180 -14.02 1.42 0.99
N LEU A 181 -13.47 2.27 0.13
CA LEU A 181 -12.05 2.25 -0.25
C LEU A 181 -11.13 2.34 0.97
N MET A 182 -11.41 3.31 1.85
CA MET A 182 -10.65 3.53 3.08
C MET A 182 -10.74 2.34 4.02
N CYS A 183 -11.96 1.88 4.33
CA CYS A 183 -12.17 0.76 5.25
C CYS A 183 -11.48 -0.52 4.76
N VAL A 184 -11.72 -0.91 3.50
CA VAL A 184 -11.14 -2.15 2.95
C VAL A 184 -9.62 -2.05 2.90
N SER A 185 -9.07 -0.96 2.35
CA SER A 185 -7.62 -0.80 2.26
C SER A 185 -6.95 -0.75 3.64
N SER A 186 -7.61 -0.16 4.64
CA SER A 186 -7.10 -0.10 6.03
C SER A 186 -7.07 -1.48 6.67
N ILE A 187 -8.17 -2.24 6.58
CA ILE A 187 -8.26 -3.59 7.13
C ILE A 187 -7.20 -4.47 6.47
N MET A 188 -7.08 -4.42 5.14
CA MET A 188 -6.07 -5.19 4.42
C MET A 188 -4.65 -4.81 4.83
N CYS A 189 -4.31 -3.52 4.90
CA CYS A 189 -3.01 -3.06 5.39
C CYS A 189 -2.73 -3.49 6.84
N LEU A 190 -3.76 -3.47 7.70
CA LEU A 190 -3.66 -3.90 9.10
C LEU A 190 -3.40 -5.39 9.20
N THR A 191 -4.11 -6.23 8.43
CA THR A 191 -3.89 -7.68 8.36
C THR A 191 -2.43 -7.98 7.99
N VAL A 192 -1.90 -7.32 6.97
CA VAL A 192 -0.49 -7.51 6.56
C VAL A 192 0.47 -6.98 7.63
N GLY A 193 0.16 -5.84 8.27
CA GLY A 193 0.96 -5.30 9.36
C GLY A 193 1.07 -6.24 10.57
N ILE A 194 -0.06 -6.83 10.99
CA ILE A 194 -0.12 -7.83 12.07
C ILE A 194 0.67 -9.07 11.66
N PHE A 195 0.50 -9.54 10.43
CA PHE A 195 1.23 -10.70 9.94
C PHE A 195 2.75 -10.46 9.91
N ASN A 196 3.19 -9.27 9.50
CA ASN A 196 4.61 -8.88 9.53
C ASN A 196 5.15 -8.79 10.97
N LEU A 197 4.32 -8.34 11.92
CA LEU A 197 4.68 -8.36 13.34
C LEU A 197 4.83 -9.80 13.85
N LEU A 198 3.90 -10.70 13.52
CA LEU A 198 4.03 -12.12 13.87
C LEU A 198 5.29 -12.74 13.26
N GLN A 199 5.61 -12.43 12.00
CA GLN A 199 6.87 -12.84 11.38
C GLN A 199 8.12 -12.23 12.02
N SER A 200 8.01 -11.13 12.75
CA SER A 200 9.15 -10.55 13.47
C SER A 200 9.42 -11.22 14.82
N LEU A 201 8.48 -12.03 15.33
CA LEU A 201 8.63 -12.81 16.55
C LEU A 201 9.26 -14.17 16.26
N GLN A 202 10.32 -14.52 17.01
CA GLN A 202 11.07 -15.76 16.82
C GLN A 202 10.20 -17.03 16.91
N GLU A 203 9.23 -17.05 17.82
CA GLU A 203 8.33 -18.20 18.06
C GLU A 203 7.45 -18.53 16.85
N PHE A 204 7.07 -17.52 16.06
CA PHE A 204 6.17 -17.67 14.93
C PHE A 204 6.90 -17.69 13.58
N TYR A 205 8.13 -17.16 13.51
CA TYR A 205 8.88 -17.01 12.26
C TYR A 205 9.05 -18.33 11.50
N THR A 206 9.48 -19.39 12.16
CA THR A 206 9.75 -20.69 11.51
C THR A 206 8.45 -21.32 11.01
N THR A 207 7.42 -21.40 11.86
CA THR A 207 6.10 -21.93 11.53
C THR A 207 5.47 -21.21 10.33
N ILE A 208 5.54 -19.88 10.30
CA ILE A 208 4.96 -19.08 9.22
C ILE A 208 5.74 -19.29 7.90
N ASN A 209 7.07 -19.27 7.94
CA ASN A 209 7.88 -19.39 6.73
C ASN A 209 7.95 -20.81 6.15
N HIS A 210 7.61 -21.84 6.92
CA HIS A 210 7.49 -23.21 6.41
C HIS A 210 6.24 -23.45 5.56
N HIS A 211 5.25 -22.58 5.64
CA HIS A 211 3.96 -22.75 4.98
C HIS A 211 3.69 -21.58 4.02
N GLU A 212 3.99 -21.79 2.74
CA GLU A 212 3.78 -20.82 1.64
C GLU A 212 2.37 -20.22 1.61
N GLY A 213 1.35 -20.99 2.00
CA GLY A 213 -0.04 -20.54 2.06
C GLY A 213 -0.26 -19.33 2.96
N TRP A 214 0.52 -19.14 4.03
CA TRP A 214 0.38 -17.96 4.89
C TRP A 214 0.87 -16.68 4.21
N PHE A 215 1.97 -16.76 3.46
CA PHE A 215 2.46 -15.64 2.67
C PHE A 215 1.39 -15.19 1.66
N PHE A 216 0.80 -16.13 0.93
CA PHE A 216 -0.26 -15.80 -0.01
C PHE A 216 -1.54 -15.30 0.68
N GLY A 217 -2.00 -15.98 1.73
CA GLY A 217 -3.25 -15.66 2.42
C GLY A 217 -3.22 -14.36 3.22
N PHE A 218 -2.09 -14.04 3.87
CA PHE A 218 -1.98 -12.91 4.80
C PHE A 218 -1.14 -11.74 4.30
N GLN A 219 -0.36 -11.91 3.21
CA GLN A 219 0.32 -10.81 2.55
C GLN A 219 -0.24 -10.51 1.16
N MET A 220 -0.30 -11.50 0.26
CA MET A 220 -0.67 -11.24 -1.15
C MET A 220 -2.17 -10.98 -1.34
N VAL A 221 -3.04 -11.81 -0.78
CA VAL A 221 -4.50 -11.66 -0.92
C VAL A 221 -4.97 -10.30 -0.40
N PRO A 222 -4.58 -9.83 0.80
CA PRO A 222 -4.98 -8.50 1.27
C PRO A 222 -4.50 -7.37 0.36
N ILE A 223 -3.26 -7.45 -0.13
CA ILE A 223 -2.68 -6.45 -1.03
C ILE A 223 -3.45 -6.41 -2.36
N ILE A 224 -3.77 -7.56 -2.94
CA ILE A 224 -4.55 -7.64 -4.18
C ILE A 224 -5.95 -7.10 -3.96
N PHE A 225 -6.61 -7.46 -2.86
CA PHE A 225 -7.94 -6.92 -2.53
C PHE A 225 -7.92 -5.40 -2.36
N ALA A 226 -6.90 -4.84 -1.72
CA ALA A 226 -6.74 -3.39 -1.62
C ALA A 226 -6.62 -2.74 -3.01
N HIS A 227 -5.74 -3.27 -3.87
CA HIS A 227 -5.56 -2.77 -5.25
C HIS A 227 -6.80 -2.92 -6.12
N PHE A 228 -7.50 -4.03 -6.01
CA PHE A 228 -8.74 -4.27 -6.73
C PHE A 228 -9.82 -3.30 -6.26
N THR A 229 -9.92 -3.05 -4.95
CA THR A 229 -10.84 -2.06 -4.39
C THR A 229 -10.53 -0.66 -4.91
N TRP A 230 -9.25 -0.28 -5.00
CA TRP A 230 -8.84 0.95 -5.68
C TRP A 230 -9.33 0.99 -7.13
N SER A 231 -9.11 -0.06 -7.89
CA SER A 231 -9.57 -0.18 -9.29
C SER A 231 -11.10 -0.12 -9.45
N VAL A 232 -11.87 -0.62 -8.48
CA VAL A 232 -13.35 -0.57 -8.55
C VAL A 232 -13.88 0.79 -8.06
N CYS A 233 -13.33 1.31 -6.97
CA CYS A 233 -13.78 2.53 -6.29
C CYS A 233 -13.02 3.78 -6.75
N HIS A 234 -12.49 3.78 -7.98
CA HIS A 234 -11.61 4.85 -8.49
C HIS A 234 -12.18 6.26 -8.23
N PRO A 235 -11.41 7.16 -7.58
CA PRO A 235 -11.92 8.40 -6.99
C PRO A 235 -12.45 9.43 -8.01
N LYS A 236 -12.10 9.33 -9.30
CA LYS A 236 -12.74 10.16 -10.34
C LYS A 236 -14.24 9.91 -10.55
N ARG A 237 -14.81 8.78 -10.13
CA ARG A 237 -16.28 8.60 -10.13
C ARG A 237 -16.99 9.28 -8.94
N SER A 238 -16.25 9.72 -7.92
CA SER A 238 -16.81 10.38 -6.74
C SER A 238 -16.48 11.87 -6.64
N LEU A 239 -15.34 12.31 -7.20
CA LEU A 239 -14.87 13.70 -7.12
C LEU A 239 -15.40 14.60 -8.25
N THR A 240 -15.91 14.03 -9.34
CA THR A 240 -16.45 14.81 -10.47
C THR A 240 -17.82 15.40 -10.18
N THR A 241 -18.62 14.77 -9.32
CA THR A 241 -20.01 15.16 -9.08
C THR A 241 -20.17 16.48 -8.31
N ASN A 242 -19.21 16.88 -7.47
CA ASN A 242 -19.30 18.15 -6.72
C ASN A 242 -18.72 19.34 -7.49
N SER A 243 -17.80 19.13 -8.43
CA SER A 243 -17.22 20.22 -9.23
C SER A 243 -18.15 20.72 -10.36
N GLY A 244 -19.19 19.94 -10.71
CA GLY A 244 -20.20 20.32 -11.69
C GLY A 244 -21.25 21.25 -11.11
N TYR A 245 -21.80 20.90 -9.94
CA TYR A 245 -22.80 21.71 -9.26
C TYR A 245 -22.27 23.08 -8.82
N GLU A 246 -21.05 23.18 -8.25
CA GLU A 246 -20.49 24.49 -7.87
C GLU A 246 -20.20 25.39 -9.09
N LYS A 247 -19.89 24.82 -10.25
CA LYS A 247 -19.68 25.59 -11.49
C LYS A 247 -20.97 25.99 -12.18
N GLU A 248 -22.03 25.20 -12.08
CA GLU A 248 -23.36 25.57 -12.59
C GLU A 248 -24.02 26.62 -11.68
N THR A 249 -23.95 26.48 -10.35
CA THR A 249 -24.54 27.48 -9.44
C THR A 249 -23.76 28.80 -9.45
N GLN A 250 -22.44 28.80 -9.69
CA GLN A 250 -21.69 30.05 -9.94
C GLN A 250 -21.98 30.67 -11.31
N ARG A 251 -22.25 29.88 -12.36
CA ARG A 251 -22.64 30.41 -13.68
C ARG A 251 -24.05 30.98 -13.68
N GLU A 252 -24.99 30.34 -12.99
CA GLU A 252 -26.36 30.81 -12.83
C GLU A 252 -26.43 32.03 -11.89
N GLY A 253 -25.61 32.08 -10.83
CA GLY A 253 -25.52 33.26 -9.97
C GLY A 253 -24.91 34.50 -10.65
N LEU A 254 -23.96 34.32 -11.57
CA LEU A 254 -23.34 35.42 -12.33
C LEU A 254 -24.21 35.91 -13.51
N THR A 255 -25.14 35.11 -14.02
CA THR A 255 -26.00 35.52 -15.14
C THR A 255 -27.28 36.21 -14.69
N ILE A 256 -27.70 36.05 -13.44
CA ILE A 256 -28.89 36.74 -12.90
C ILE A 256 -28.59 38.21 -12.57
N ASP A 257 -27.35 38.54 -12.15
CA ASP A 257 -26.98 39.93 -11.82
C ASP A 257 -26.72 40.82 -13.05
N GLU A 258 -26.31 40.26 -14.19
CA GLU A 258 -26.09 41.05 -15.42
C GLU A 258 -27.40 41.44 -16.13
N HIS A 259 -28.46 40.64 -16.01
CA HIS A 259 -29.75 40.95 -16.66
C HIS A 259 -30.64 41.93 -15.88
N PHE A 260 -30.32 42.22 -14.61
CA PHE A 260 -31.09 43.17 -13.79
C PHE A 260 -30.57 44.61 -13.87
N GLN A 261 -29.38 44.85 -14.44
CA GLN A 261 -28.84 46.20 -14.64
C GLN A 261 -29.24 46.84 -15.98
N GLU A 262 -29.79 46.09 -16.94
CA GLU A 262 -30.12 46.63 -18.28
C GLU A 262 -31.55 47.18 -18.44
N ASN A 263 -32.41 47.11 -17.41
CA ASN A 263 -33.81 47.56 -17.50
C ASN A 263 -34.19 48.73 -16.56
N THR A 264 -33.21 49.48 -16.08
CA THR A 264 -33.43 50.75 -15.35
C THR A 264 -32.60 51.87 -15.95
N ILE A 265 -33.00 52.33 -17.14
CA ILE A 265 -32.73 53.69 -17.65
C ILE A 265 -34.02 54.20 -18.30
#